data_AF-A0A3A5VKD2-F1
#
_entry.id   AF-A0A3A5VKD2-F1
#
_cell.length_a   1.000
_cell.length_b   1.000
_cell.length_c   1.000
_cell.angle_alpha   90.00
_cell.angle_beta   90.00
_cell.angle_gamma   90.00
#
_symmetry.space_group_name_H-M   'P 1'
#
loop_
_entity.id
_entity.type
_entity.pdbx_description
1 polymer ?
#
loop_
_entity_poly.entity_id
_entity_poly.type
_entity_poly.pdbx_seq_one_letter_code
_entity_poly.pdbx_strand_id
1 'polypeptide(L)'
;MEDTGSLPGRTEVGTKIFSPFFDRFSLVSLSIIGVIIAPELASAMESTLGGRSLNAVVCGLIIVIPLIASSLGKLYVRMRA
;
A
#
# COMPACT_ATOMS: atom_id res chain seq x y z
N MET A 1 -35.16 -5.21 16.22
CA MET A 1 -33.78 -5.53 16.62
C MET A 1 -32.90 -4.53 15.92
N GLU A 2 -32.19 -3.75 16.72
CA GLU A 2 -31.47 -2.54 16.34
C GLU A 2 -30.61 -2.69 15.08
N ASP A 3 -30.71 -1.68 14.20
CA ASP A 3 -29.69 -1.33 13.21
C ASP A 3 -28.34 -1.17 13.93
N THR A 4 -27.55 -2.24 13.95
CA THR A 4 -26.13 -2.17 14.30
C THR A 4 -25.41 -1.47 13.17
N GLY A 5 -25.58 -0.14 13.12
CA GLY A 5 -24.88 0.75 12.22
C GLY A 5 -23.39 0.47 12.28
N SER A 6 -22.81 0.27 11.10
CA SER A 6 -21.39 0.04 10.89
C SER A 6 -20.56 1.06 11.69
N LEU A 7 -19.69 0.56 12.58
CA LEU A 7 -18.81 1.39 13.40
C LEU A 7 -17.98 2.31 12.48
N PRO A 8 -17.82 3.61 12.85
CA PRO A 8 -17.16 4.58 11.99
C PRO A 8 -15.72 4.16 11.67
N GLY A 9 -15.39 4.10 10.38
CA GLY A 9 -14.07 3.71 9.88
C GLY A 9 -13.99 2.32 9.22
N ARG A 10 -15.10 1.59 9.09
CA ARG A 10 -15.19 0.38 8.25
C ARG A 10 -15.53 0.79 6.81
N THR A 11 -14.62 0.56 5.88
CA THR A 11 -14.98 0.54 4.45
C THR A 11 -15.65 -0.80 4.16
N GLU A 12 -16.97 -0.81 4.01
CA GLU A 12 -17.71 -1.99 3.56
C GLU A 12 -17.21 -2.42 2.17
N VAL A 13 -16.87 -3.70 2.03
CA VAL A 13 -16.68 -4.34 0.72
C VAL A 13 -17.77 -5.40 0.62
N GLY A 14 -18.98 -4.97 0.26
CA GLY A 14 -20.18 -5.81 0.33
C GLY A 14 -20.63 -6.06 1.78
N THR A 15 -21.04 -7.29 2.11
CA THR A 15 -21.60 -7.68 3.44
C THR A 15 -20.57 -8.10 4.49
N LYS A 16 -19.26 -7.99 4.22
CA LYS A 16 -18.20 -8.50 5.12
C LYS A 16 -17.42 -7.38 5.79
N ILE A 17 -17.22 -7.53 7.10
CA ILE A 17 -16.52 -6.57 7.96
C ILE A 17 -15.00 -6.73 7.74
N PHE A 18 -14.36 -5.74 7.11
CA PHE A 18 -12.93 -5.74 6.82
C PHE A 18 -12.11 -5.34 8.06
N SER A 19 -11.02 -6.05 8.36
CA SER A 19 -10.08 -5.63 9.41
C SER A 19 -9.04 -4.68 8.82
N PRO A 20 -9.01 -3.39 9.22
CA PRO A 20 -8.03 -2.42 8.72
C PRO A 20 -6.57 -2.77 9.09
N PHE A 21 -6.36 -3.80 9.92
CA PHE A 21 -5.02 -4.25 10.31
C PHE A 21 -4.21 -4.83 9.16
N PHE A 22 -4.81 -5.58 8.24
CA PHE A 22 -4.05 -6.23 7.16
C PHE A 22 -3.54 -5.20 6.15
N ASP A 23 -4.38 -4.21 5.83
CA ASP A 23 -4.03 -3.08 4.96
C ASP A 23 -2.89 -2.25 5.59
N ARG A 24 -3.00 -1.93 6.89
CA ARG A 24 -1.95 -1.23 7.64
C ARG A 24 -0.64 -2.01 7.71
N PHE A 25 -0.71 -3.32 7.97
CA PHE A 25 0.48 -4.19 8.00
C PHE A 25 1.16 -4.25 6.63
N SER A 26 0.37 -4.40 5.57
CA SER A 26 0.87 -4.39 4.19
C SER A 26 1.55 -3.07 3.86
N LEU A 27 0.93 -1.94 4.20
CA LEU A 27 1.49 -0.61 3.96
C LEU A 27 2.81 -0.41 4.71
N VAL A 28 2.87 -0.76 6.01
CA VAL A 28 4.09 -0.65 6.81
C VAL A 28 5.20 -1.54 6.25
N SER A 29 4.91 -2.80 5.94
CA SER A 29 5.91 -3.73 5.37
C SER A 29 6.45 -3.27 4.02
N LEU A 30 5.57 -2.86 3.10
CA LEU A 30 5.95 -2.33 1.79
C LEU A 30 6.75 -1.03 1.91
N SER A 31 6.42 -0.17 2.88
CA SER A 31 7.17 1.06 3.13
C SER A 31 8.59 0.78 3.59
N ILE A 32 8.78 -0.18 4.51
CA ILE A 32 10.12 -0.59 4.97
C ILE A 32 10.93 -1.16 3.81
N ILE A 33 10.34 -2.08 3.04
CA ILE A 33 11.00 -2.68 1.86
C ILE A 33 11.34 -1.61 0.83
N GLY A 34 10.43 -0.68 0.56
CA GLY A 34 10.63 0.43 -0.38
C GLY A 34 11.81 1.31 0.01
N VAL A 35 11.96 1.65 1.29
CA VAL A 35 13.10 2.44 1.78
C VAL A 35 14.42 1.70 1.61
N ILE A 36 14.45 0.39 1.85
CA ILE A 36 15.66 -0.44 1.69
C ILE A 36 16.08 -0.52 0.22
N ILE A 37 15.13 -0.68 -0.70
CA ILE A 37 15.41 -0.88 -2.14
C ILE A 37 15.53 0.46 -2.90
N ALA A 38 15.07 1.59 -2.34
CA ALA A 38 15.15 2.91 -2.97
C ALA A 38 16.54 3.28 -3.56
N PRO A 39 17.67 3.10 -2.86
CA PRO A 39 18.99 3.45 -3.42
C PRO A 39 19.41 2.54 -4.60
N GLU A 40 19.04 1.26 -4.57
CA GLU A 40 19.29 0.31 -5.67
C GLU A 40 18.48 0.71 -6.91
N LEU A 41 17.20 1.02 -6.72
CA LEU A 41 16.32 1.54 -7.78
C LEU A 41 16.85 2.86 -8.35
N ALA A 42 17.32 3.77 -7.49
CA ALA A 42 17.88 5.04 -7.93
C ALA A 42 19.14 4.84 -8.76
N SER A 43 20.04 3.95 -8.32
CA SER A 43 21.26 3.61 -9.07
C SER A 43 20.94 3.00 -10.44
N ALA A 44 19.88 2.18 -10.54
CA ALA A 44 19.42 1.63 -11.81
C ALA A 44 18.87 2.72 -12.75
N MET A 45 18.27 3.77 -12.21
CA MET A 45 17.69 4.88 -12.96
C MET A 45 18.65 6.06 -13.20
N GLU A 46 19.83 6.05 -12.58
CA GLU A 46 20.89 7.08 -12.68
C GLU A 46 21.21 7.43 -14.14
N SER A 47 21.26 6.42 -15.02
CA SER A 47 21.55 6.60 -16.45
C SER A 47 20.52 7.46 -17.20
N THR A 48 19.27 7.50 -16.71
CA THR A 48 18.16 8.19 -17.37
C THR A 48 17.77 9.50 -16.68
N LEU A 49 17.90 9.54 -15.35
CA LEU A 49 17.45 10.65 -14.51
C LEU A 49 18.60 11.45 -13.89
N GLY A 50 19.85 10.99 -14.05
CA GLY A 50 21.05 11.59 -13.44
C GLY A 50 20.91 11.73 -11.92
N GLY A 51 21.50 12.79 -11.36
CA GLY A 51 21.45 13.05 -9.91
C GLY A 51 20.06 13.35 -9.32
N ARG A 52 18.98 13.29 -10.12
CA ARG A 52 17.58 13.36 -9.64
C ARG A 52 16.94 11.98 -9.47
N SER A 53 17.67 10.90 -9.79
CA SER A 53 17.25 9.50 -9.72
C SER A 53 16.62 9.16 -8.36
N LEU A 54 17.29 9.48 -7.26
CA LEU A 54 16.82 9.21 -5.90
C LEU A 54 15.49 9.88 -5.59
N ASN A 55 15.34 11.16 -5.93
CA ASN A 55 14.09 11.90 -5.70
C ASN A 55 12.93 11.33 -6.53
N ALA A 56 13.20 10.97 -7.79
CA ALA A 56 12.19 10.37 -8.67
C ALA A 56 11.71 9.01 -8.13
N VAL A 57 12.64 8.16 -7.68
CA VAL A 57 12.33 6.86 -7.08
C VAL A 57 11.55 7.00 -5.78
N VAL A 58 11.97 7.91 -4.88
CA VAL A 58 11.24 8.16 -3.63
C VAL A 58 9.81 8.65 -3.90
N CYS A 59 9.64 9.60 -4.83
CA CYS A 59 8.30 10.06 -5.22
C CYS A 59 7.45 8.94 -5.81
N GLY A 60 8.04 8.09 -6.66
CA GLY A 60 7.38 6.91 -7.21
C GLY A 60 6.93 5.93 -6.13
N LEU A 61 7.80 5.63 -5.16
CA LEU A 61 7.50 4.73 -4.05
C LEU A 61 6.36 5.27 -3.17
N ILE A 62 6.33 6.58 -2.89
CA ILE A 62 5.25 7.21 -2.12
C ILE A 62 3.88 7.00 -2.78
N ILE A 63 3.82 6.97 -4.12
CA ILE A 63 2.57 6.76 -4.87
C ILE A 63 2.25 5.28 -5.00
N VAL A 64 3.24 4.46 -5.36
CA VAL A 64 3.05 3.04 -5.71
C VAL A 64 2.77 2.19 -4.47
N ILE A 65 3.43 2.45 -3.34
CA ILE A 65 3.30 1.63 -2.12
C ILE A 65 1.86 1.62 -1.59
N PRO A 66 1.17 2.76 -1.39
CA PRO A 66 -0.23 2.76 -0.96
C PRO A 66 -1.17 2.05 -1.94
N LEU A 67 -0.91 2.18 -3.25
CA LEU A 67 -1.72 1.51 -4.28
C LEU A 67 -1.57 -0.02 -4.21
N ILE A 68 -0.34 -0.51 -4.06
CA ILE A 68 -0.08 -1.95 -3.90
C ILE A 68 -0.69 -2.47 -2.59
N ALA A 69 -0.51 -1.75 -1.48
CA ALA A 69 -1.08 -2.12 -0.18
C ALA A 69 -2.61 -2.24 -0.25
N SER A 70 -3.28 -1.24 -0.83
CA SER A 70 -4.74 -1.26 -1.02
C SER A 70 -5.19 -2.40 -1.94
N SER A 71 -4.43 -2.68 -2.99
CA SER A 71 -4.70 -3.79 -3.91
C SER A 71 -4.59 -5.15 -3.21
N LEU A 72 -3.54 -5.35 -2.40
CA LEU A 72 -3.35 -6.55 -1.57
C LEU A 72 -4.49 -6.74 -0.56
N GLY A 73 -4.95 -5.66 0.09
CA GLY A 73 -6.09 -5.70 0.99
C GLY A 73 -7.37 -6.20 0.28
N LYS A 74 -7.67 -5.64 -0.91
CA LYS A 74 -8.83 -6.06 -1.72
C LYS A 74 -8.70 -7.50 -2.22
N LEU A 75 -7.51 -7.89 -2.69
CA LEU A 75 -7.21 -9.25 -3.14
C LEU A 75 -7.39 -10.27 -2.02
N TYR A 76 -6.87 -9.97 -0.83
CA TYR A 76 -7.01 -10.84 0.34
C TYR A 76 -8.47 -11.09 0.69
N VAL A 77 -9.32 -10.06 0.64
CA VAL A 77 -10.76 -10.26 0.86
C VAL A 77 -11.44 -11.06 -0.23
N ARG A 78 -11.03 -10.90 -1.49
CA ARG A 78 -11.56 -11.75 -2.58
C ARG A 78 -11.16 -13.21 -2.43
N MET A 79 -9.94 -13.51 -1.98
CA MET A 79 -9.51 -14.89 -1.76
C MET A 79 -10.14 -15.54 -0.53
N ARG A 80 -10.50 -14.74 0.49
CA ARG A 80 -11.24 -15.21 1.68
C ARG A 80 -12.76 -15.22 1.46
N ALA A 81 -13.24 -14.73 0.31
CA ALA A 81 -14.66 -14.63 0.00
C ALA A 81 -15.27 -15.99 -0.28
#